data_AF-A0A933V2Z1-F1
#
_entry.id   AF-A0A933V2Z1-F1
#
_cell.length_a   1.000
_cell.length_b   1.000
_cell.length_c   1.000
_cell.angle_alpha   90.00
_cell.angle_beta   90.00
_cell.angle_gamma   90.00
#
_symmetry.space_group_name_H-M   'P 1'
#
loop_
_entity.id
_entity.type
_entity.pdbx_description
1 polymer ?
#
loop_
_entity_poly.entity_id
_entity_poly.type
_entity_poly.pdbx_seq_one_letter_code
_entity_poly.pdbx_strand_id
1 'polypeptide(L)'
;MSEHAVAPYRNDFLREVEKNVEEGHWVKMCMQCGVCAGSCPLGNAWAHPPQEIFMMIRAGKREEVLTSDSMWMCTSCYNCIVRCPRQLPITHIMHGLANYAHRLGLAPKGQPTQATATLFWNNLIKKGRVNELTFSLALYFKDGFVQGIKNALGMQSIGLGLMKAKRLNPMEILGGHGVKDQSGLQAMIAKAREIEDRKKGFSK
;
A
#
# COMPACT_ATOMS: atom_id res chain seq x y z
N MET A 1 11.41 -36.85 18.36
CA MET A 1 10.18 -36.02 18.29
C MET A 1 9.44 -36.39 17.02
N SER A 2 8.18 -36.81 17.10
CA SER A 2 7.42 -37.24 15.91
C SER A 2 7.07 -36.05 15.03
N GLU A 3 7.08 -36.24 13.71
CA GLU A 3 6.80 -35.20 12.72
C GLU A 3 5.40 -34.58 12.91
N HIS A 4 4.45 -35.35 13.46
CA HIS A 4 3.11 -34.89 13.82
C HIS A 4 3.06 -33.92 15.00
N ALA A 5 3.99 -33.99 15.96
CA ALA A 5 4.06 -33.05 17.08
C ALA A 5 4.56 -31.66 16.63
N VAL A 6 5.27 -31.59 15.49
CA VAL A 6 5.85 -30.36 14.93
C VAL A 6 4.95 -29.75 13.85
N ALA A 7 4.02 -30.50 13.27
CA ALA A 7 3.11 -30.02 12.23
C ALA A 7 2.35 -28.72 12.59
N PRO A 8 1.76 -28.55 13.80
CA PRO A 8 1.13 -27.28 14.18
C PRO A 8 2.14 -26.14 14.45
N TYR A 9 3.43 -26.45 14.60
CA TYR A 9 4.52 -25.48 14.76
C TYR A 9 5.27 -25.20 13.45
N ARG A 10 4.93 -25.88 12.33
CA ARG A 10 5.38 -25.45 10.99
C ARG A 10 4.61 -24.20 10.65
N ASN A 11 5.25 -23.05 10.85
CA ASN A 11 4.64 -21.76 10.55
C ASN A 11 4.63 -21.52 9.03
N ASP A 12 3.58 -22.03 8.39
CA ASP A 12 3.34 -21.88 6.95
C ASP A 12 3.16 -20.41 6.58
N PHE A 13 2.56 -19.61 7.46
CA PHE A 13 2.33 -18.19 7.18
C PHE A 13 3.62 -17.36 7.21
N LEU A 14 4.54 -17.60 8.15
CA LEU A 14 5.84 -16.92 8.11
C LEU A 14 6.54 -17.20 6.77
N ARG A 15 6.59 -18.47 6.34
CA ARG A 15 7.19 -18.85 5.05
C ARG A 15 6.49 -18.20 3.85
N GLU A 16 5.16 -18.09 3.89
CA GLU A 16 4.37 -17.37 2.91
C GLU A 16 4.78 -15.88 2.85
N VAL A 17 4.94 -15.23 4.00
CA VAL A 17 5.43 -13.85 4.10
C VAL A 17 6.86 -13.73 3.56
N GLU A 18 7.78 -14.61 3.94
CA GLU A 18 9.17 -14.59 3.44
C GLU A 18 9.24 -14.65 1.90
N LYS A 19 8.32 -15.40 1.28
CA LYS A 19 8.29 -15.62 -0.16
C LYS A 19 7.59 -14.51 -0.94
N ASN A 20 6.48 -13.99 -0.42
CA ASN A 20 5.55 -13.18 -1.21
C ASN A 20 5.52 -11.70 -0.81
N VAL A 21 6.00 -11.36 0.39
CA VAL A 21 6.02 -9.99 0.91
C VAL A 21 7.39 -9.36 0.68
N GLU A 22 7.41 -8.11 0.22
CA GLU A 22 8.63 -7.33 0.06
C GLU A 22 9.40 -7.25 1.39
N GLU A 23 10.68 -7.64 1.35
CA GLU A 23 11.54 -7.73 2.54
C GLU A 23 10.99 -8.65 3.67
N GLY A 24 10.01 -9.51 3.37
CA GLY A 24 9.33 -10.36 4.36
C GLY A 24 10.26 -11.35 5.08
N HIS A 25 11.37 -11.74 4.45
CA HIS A 25 12.39 -12.62 5.03
C HIS A 25 13.08 -12.05 6.29
N TRP A 26 12.99 -10.74 6.51
CA TRP A 26 13.51 -10.09 7.73
C TRP A 26 12.59 -10.22 8.94
N VAL A 27 11.32 -10.62 8.78
CA VAL A 27 10.35 -10.69 9.89
C VAL A 27 10.85 -11.60 11.03
N LYS A 28 11.49 -12.72 10.70
CA LYS A 28 12.06 -13.65 11.69
C LYS A 28 13.16 -13.04 12.56
N MET A 29 13.81 -11.97 12.10
CA MET A 29 14.90 -11.30 12.82
C MET A 29 14.39 -10.34 13.89
N CYS A 30 13.08 -10.11 13.97
CA CYS A 30 12.47 -9.26 14.98
C CYS A 30 12.60 -9.86 16.39
N MET A 31 13.30 -9.12 17.25
CA MET A 31 13.49 -9.44 18.67
C MET A 31 12.40 -8.87 19.59
N GLN A 32 11.29 -8.35 19.04
CA GLN A 32 10.11 -7.93 19.80
C GLN A 32 10.37 -6.86 20.89
N CYS A 33 11.29 -5.93 20.63
CA CYS A 33 11.65 -4.86 21.57
C CYS A 33 10.64 -3.70 21.66
N GLY A 34 9.64 -3.63 20.78
CA GLY A 34 8.62 -2.57 20.79
C GLY A 34 9.05 -1.17 20.34
N VAL A 35 10.34 -0.93 20.05
CA VAL A 35 10.85 0.41 19.67
C VAL A 35 10.11 1.01 18.46
N CYS A 36 9.76 0.19 17.47
CA CYS A 36 9.01 0.65 16.30
C CYS A 36 7.58 1.10 16.65
N ALA A 37 6.92 0.45 17.62
CA ALA A 37 5.61 0.85 18.11
C ALA A 37 5.70 2.19 18.86
N GLY A 38 6.66 2.32 19.78
CA GLY A 38 6.88 3.56 20.54
C GLY A 38 7.38 4.74 19.70
N SER A 39 8.01 4.48 18.54
CA SER A 39 8.47 5.52 17.62
C SER A 39 7.43 5.96 16.59
N CYS A 40 6.30 5.25 16.51
CA CYS A 40 5.28 5.50 15.49
C CYS A 40 4.45 6.74 15.88
N PRO A 41 4.34 7.77 15.01
CA PRO A 41 3.58 8.98 15.34
C PRO A 41 2.08 8.72 15.47
N LEU A 42 1.58 7.63 14.87
CA LEU A 42 0.17 7.26 14.94
C LEU A 42 -0.20 6.58 16.26
N GLY A 43 0.78 6.06 17.01
CA GLY A 43 0.57 5.42 18.32
C GLY A 43 -0.66 4.53 18.36
N ASN A 44 -1.62 4.91 19.20
CA ASN A 44 -2.86 4.16 19.49
C ASN A 44 -3.90 4.17 18.36
N ALA A 45 -3.67 4.88 17.25
CA ALA A 45 -4.54 4.80 16.08
C ALA A 45 -4.39 3.48 15.31
N TRP A 46 -3.33 2.71 15.60
CA TRP A 46 -3.15 1.36 15.06
C TRP A 46 -3.97 0.35 15.85
N ALA A 47 -4.61 -0.59 15.15
CA ALA A 47 -5.16 -1.77 15.81
C ALA A 47 -4.02 -2.68 16.32
N HIS A 48 -3.00 -2.91 15.48
CA HIS A 48 -1.80 -3.66 15.81
C HIS A 48 -0.55 -2.97 15.27
N PRO A 49 0.37 -2.45 16.11
CA PRO A 49 1.60 -1.83 15.63
C PRO A 49 2.53 -2.85 14.94
N PRO A 50 3.56 -2.40 14.20
CA PRO A 50 4.39 -3.29 13.37
C PRO A 50 5.03 -4.47 14.12
N GLN A 51 5.46 -4.26 15.37
CA GLN A 51 6.04 -5.32 16.19
C GLN A 51 5.02 -6.43 16.49
N GLU A 52 3.78 -6.06 16.79
CA GLU A 52 2.70 -7.02 17.04
C GLU A 52 2.32 -7.77 15.75
N ILE A 53 2.23 -7.06 14.62
CA ILE A 53 2.04 -7.70 13.30
C ILE A 53 3.12 -8.76 13.05
N PHE A 54 4.38 -8.47 13.35
CA PHE A 54 5.47 -9.45 13.18
C PHE A 54 5.34 -10.65 14.12
N MET A 55 4.84 -10.45 15.35
CA MET A 55 4.54 -11.55 16.27
C MET A 55 3.37 -12.39 15.74
N MET A 56 2.31 -11.76 15.26
CA MET A 56 1.14 -12.44 14.69
C MET A 56 1.51 -13.28 13.47
N ILE A 57 2.38 -12.77 12.59
CA ILE A 57 2.97 -13.56 11.50
C ILE A 57 3.71 -14.79 12.06
N ARG A 58 4.56 -14.59 13.07
CA ARG A 58 5.29 -15.69 13.74
C ARG A 58 4.40 -16.66 14.51
N ALA A 59 3.17 -16.25 14.84
CA ALA A 59 2.15 -17.08 15.49
C ALA A 59 1.19 -17.75 14.50
N GLY A 60 1.37 -17.55 13.18
CA GLY A 60 0.52 -18.18 12.16
C GLY A 60 -0.86 -17.53 11.99
N LYS A 61 -1.06 -16.31 12.53
CA LYS A 61 -2.33 -15.56 12.48
C LYS A 61 -2.55 -14.90 11.11
N ARG A 62 -2.60 -15.72 10.07
CA ARG A 62 -2.65 -15.29 8.66
C ARG A 62 -3.82 -14.37 8.37
N GLU A 63 -5.03 -14.82 8.69
CA GLU A 63 -6.25 -14.08 8.35
C GLU A 63 -6.33 -12.74 9.09
N GLU A 64 -6.04 -12.76 10.39
CA GLU A 64 -6.01 -11.56 11.24
C GLU A 64 -5.01 -10.52 10.73
N VAL A 65 -3.83 -10.95 10.28
CA VAL A 65 -2.84 -10.04 9.69
C VAL A 65 -3.33 -9.51 8.35
N LEU A 66 -3.69 -10.39 7.40
CA LEU A 66 -3.97 -9.98 6.01
C LEU A 66 -5.26 -9.17 5.84
N THR A 67 -6.21 -9.30 6.78
CA THR A 67 -7.45 -8.52 6.81
C THR A 67 -7.38 -7.29 7.73
N SER A 68 -6.23 -7.04 8.37
CA SER A 68 -6.08 -5.89 9.27
C SER A 68 -5.96 -4.56 8.51
N ASP A 69 -6.59 -3.51 9.02
CA ASP A 69 -6.35 -2.14 8.56
C ASP A 69 -4.96 -1.61 8.93
N SER A 70 -4.29 -2.24 9.90
CA SER A 70 -3.03 -1.78 10.49
C SER A 70 -2.00 -1.41 9.42
N MET A 71 -1.66 -2.33 8.51
CA MET A 71 -0.65 -2.10 7.49
C MET A 71 -0.91 -0.90 6.58
N TRP A 72 -2.18 -0.55 6.38
CA TRP A 72 -2.61 0.57 5.54
C TRP A 72 -2.54 1.94 6.24
N MET A 73 -2.32 1.95 7.55
CA MET A 73 -2.11 3.16 8.35
C MET A 73 -0.66 3.66 8.25
N CYS A 74 0.27 2.87 7.69
CA CYS A 74 1.66 3.29 7.57
C CYS A 74 1.81 4.56 6.72
N THR A 75 2.37 5.62 7.31
CA THR A 75 2.65 6.88 6.61
C THR A 75 4.03 6.94 5.99
N SER A 76 4.81 5.84 6.04
CA SER A 76 6.18 5.81 5.54
C SER A 76 7.07 6.95 6.08
N CYS A 77 6.98 7.23 7.37
CA CYS A 77 7.88 8.20 8.02
C CYS A 77 9.29 7.64 8.29
N TYR A 78 9.53 6.34 8.08
CA TYR A 78 10.80 5.63 8.27
C TYR A 78 11.41 5.64 9.69
N ASN A 79 10.79 6.29 10.68
CA ASN A 79 11.26 6.30 12.08
C ASN A 79 11.51 4.90 12.65
N CYS A 80 10.63 3.95 12.33
CA CYS A 80 10.74 2.58 12.81
C CYS A 80 11.97 1.85 12.25
N ILE A 81 12.41 2.17 11.04
CA ILE A 81 13.63 1.59 10.43
C ILE A 81 14.86 2.18 11.11
N VAL A 82 14.94 3.52 11.18
CA VAL A 82 16.09 4.25 11.75
C VAL A 82 16.33 3.87 13.21
N ARG A 83 15.27 3.72 14.00
CA ARG A 83 15.36 3.43 15.44
C ARG A 83 15.42 1.93 15.75
N CYS A 84 15.25 1.06 14.76
CA CYS A 84 15.32 -0.38 15.00
C CYS A 84 16.76 -0.78 15.36
N PRO A 85 17.03 -1.39 16.54
CA PRO A 85 18.38 -1.84 16.89
C PRO A 85 18.88 -2.98 15.98
N ARG A 86 17.97 -3.65 15.26
CA ARG A 86 18.26 -4.69 14.27
C ARG A 86 18.22 -4.18 12.83
N GLN A 87 17.95 -2.88 12.61
CA GLN A 87 17.85 -2.24 11.30
C GLN A 87 16.90 -2.96 10.33
N LEU A 88 15.79 -3.47 10.86
CA LEU A 88 14.82 -4.18 10.03
C LEU A 88 14.12 -3.20 9.06
N PRO A 89 13.86 -3.61 7.81
CA PRO A 89 13.14 -2.80 6.81
C PRO A 89 11.62 -2.78 7.07
N ILE A 90 11.21 -2.35 8.27
CA ILE A 90 9.82 -2.45 8.75
C ILE A 90 8.83 -1.76 7.82
N THR A 91 9.11 -0.54 7.36
CA THR A 91 8.23 0.19 6.43
C THR A 91 7.98 -0.59 5.14
N HIS A 92 9.01 -1.18 4.54
CA HIS A 92 8.90 -1.99 3.34
C HIS A 92 8.04 -3.24 3.58
N ILE A 93 8.23 -3.91 4.72
CA ILE A 93 7.41 -5.07 5.07
C ILE A 93 5.95 -4.68 5.26
N MET A 94 5.65 -3.56 5.93
CA MET A 94 4.25 -3.11 6.12
C MET A 94 3.58 -2.80 4.78
N HIS A 95 4.26 -2.11 3.87
CA HIS A 95 3.76 -1.85 2.52
C HIS A 95 3.63 -3.13 1.68
N GLY A 96 4.59 -4.04 1.81
CA GLY A 96 4.57 -5.36 1.18
C GLY A 96 3.37 -6.19 1.63
N LEU A 97 3.05 -6.18 2.92
CA LEU A 97 1.85 -6.82 3.46
C LEU A 97 0.58 -6.20 2.88
N ALA A 98 0.47 -4.87 2.83
CA ALA A 98 -0.68 -4.17 2.25
C ALA A 98 -0.87 -4.53 0.77
N ASN A 99 0.22 -4.51 -0.01
CA ASN A 99 0.19 -4.91 -1.41
C ASN A 99 -0.21 -6.38 -1.57
N TYR A 100 0.35 -7.28 -0.74
CA TYR A 100 0.05 -8.70 -0.79
C TYR A 100 -1.43 -8.98 -0.45
N ALA A 101 -1.96 -8.37 0.61
CA ALA A 101 -3.36 -8.44 0.99
C ALA A 101 -4.28 -7.92 -0.13
N HIS A 102 -3.91 -6.82 -0.78
CA HIS A 102 -4.65 -6.29 -1.95
C HIS A 102 -4.65 -7.28 -3.12
N ARG A 103 -3.50 -7.85 -3.46
CA ARG A 103 -3.37 -8.83 -4.56
C ARG A 103 -4.18 -10.11 -4.31
N LEU A 104 -4.33 -10.51 -3.05
CA LEU A 104 -5.16 -11.64 -2.64
C LEU A 104 -6.66 -11.31 -2.55
N GLY A 105 -7.05 -10.03 -2.67
CA GLY A 105 -8.43 -9.59 -2.47
C GLY A 105 -8.88 -9.58 -1.01
N LEU A 106 -7.95 -9.61 -0.06
CA LEU A 106 -8.19 -9.61 1.39
C LEU A 106 -8.10 -8.22 2.02
N ALA A 107 -7.73 -7.20 1.23
CA ALA A 107 -7.70 -5.83 1.71
C ALA A 107 -9.07 -5.40 2.27
N PRO A 108 -9.12 -4.68 3.42
CA PRO A 108 -10.37 -4.23 4.02
C PRO A 108 -11.24 -3.45 3.04
N LYS A 109 -12.55 -3.72 3.06
CA LYS A 109 -13.50 -3.05 2.16
C LYS A 109 -13.57 -1.57 2.49
N GLY A 110 -13.45 -0.73 1.47
CA GLY A 110 -13.51 0.73 1.64
C GLY A 110 -12.27 1.35 2.26
N GLN A 111 -11.15 0.61 2.37
CA GLN A 111 -9.92 1.16 2.91
C GLN A 111 -9.44 2.37 2.07
N PRO A 112 -9.32 3.57 2.66
CA PRO A 112 -9.12 4.81 1.90
C PRO A 112 -7.75 4.92 1.22
N THR A 113 -6.69 4.43 1.85
CA THR A 113 -5.33 4.35 1.30
C THR A 113 -5.30 3.44 0.07
N GLN A 114 -5.92 2.27 0.14
CA GLN A 114 -6.05 1.29 -0.95
C GLN A 114 -6.79 1.88 -2.14
N ALA A 115 -7.94 2.52 -1.88
CA ALA A 115 -8.75 3.15 -2.92
C ALA A 115 -7.97 4.28 -3.61
N THR A 116 -7.35 5.16 -2.82
CA THR A 116 -6.58 6.30 -3.33
C THR A 116 -5.35 5.83 -4.13
N ALA A 117 -4.61 4.84 -3.63
CA ALA A 117 -3.46 4.27 -4.31
C ALA A 117 -3.85 3.62 -5.64
N THR A 118 -5.00 2.92 -5.70
CA THR A 118 -5.51 2.30 -6.92
C THR A 118 -5.91 3.36 -7.95
N LEU A 119 -6.61 4.42 -7.54
CA LEU A 119 -6.95 5.54 -8.41
C LEU A 119 -5.70 6.26 -8.94
N PHE A 120 -4.72 6.49 -8.06
CA PHE A 120 -3.46 7.11 -8.42
C PHE A 120 -2.70 6.27 -9.44
N TRP A 121 -2.55 4.97 -9.18
CA TRP A 121 -1.87 4.05 -10.08
C TRP A 121 -2.55 3.99 -11.44
N ASN A 122 -3.87 3.82 -11.49
CA ASN A 122 -4.65 3.78 -12.73
C ASN A 122 -4.58 5.09 -13.52
N ASN A 123 -4.41 6.23 -12.84
CA ASN A 123 -4.18 7.52 -13.48
C ASN A 123 -2.77 7.58 -14.09
N LEU A 124 -1.75 7.27 -13.29
CA LEU A 124 -0.34 7.34 -13.65
C LEU A 124 -0.01 6.42 -14.83
N ILE A 125 -0.39 5.14 -14.76
CA ILE A 125 0.04 4.15 -15.76
C ILE A 125 -0.52 4.43 -17.14
N LYS A 126 -1.65 5.15 -17.27
CA LYS A 126 -2.27 5.43 -18.59
C LYS A 126 -1.37 6.28 -19.48
N LYS A 127 -0.79 7.35 -18.92
CA LYS A 127 0.00 8.34 -19.67
C LYS A 127 1.45 8.49 -19.18
N GLY A 128 1.84 7.79 -18.12
CA GLY A 128 3.15 7.90 -17.48
C GLY A 128 3.36 9.17 -16.66
N ARG A 129 2.34 10.04 -16.58
CA ARG A 129 2.31 11.22 -15.72
C ARG A 129 0.95 11.30 -15.06
N VAL A 130 0.94 11.73 -13.81
CA VAL A 130 -0.29 11.97 -13.08
C VAL A 130 -0.98 13.18 -13.71
N ASN A 131 -2.23 13.01 -14.08
CA ASN A 131 -3.12 14.10 -14.44
C ASN A 131 -3.89 14.48 -13.18
N GLU A 132 -3.45 15.56 -12.54
CA GLU A 132 -3.92 15.99 -11.23
C GLU A 132 -5.42 16.26 -11.23
N LEU A 133 -5.94 16.89 -12.28
CA LEU A 133 -7.37 17.23 -12.38
C LEU A 133 -8.25 15.97 -12.44
N THR A 134 -7.95 15.04 -13.34
CA THR A 134 -8.72 13.78 -13.45
C THR A 134 -8.56 12.90 -12.22
N PHE A 135 -7.39 12.90 -11.58
CA PHE A 135 -7.18 12.20 -10.31
C PHE A 135 -7.99 12.82 -9.17
N SER A 136 -7.99 14.14 -9.01
CA SER A 136 -8.78 14.85 -8.00
C SER A 136 -10.28 14.62 -8.19
N LEU A 137 -10.77 14.67 -9.43
CA LEU A 137 -12.17 14.36 -9.72
C LEU A 137 -12.49 12.89 -9.39
N ALA A 138 -11.64 11.95 -9.79
CA ALA A 138 -11.83 10.54 -9.43
C ALA A 138 -11.89 10.33 -7.91
N LEU A 139 -11.09 11.08 -7.14
CA LEU A 139 -11.11 11.04 -5.68
C LEU A 139 -12.41 11.62 -5.11
N TYR A 140 -12.86 12.77 -5.60
CA TYR A 140 -14.08 13.42 -5.09
C TYR A 140 -15.31 12.56 -5.32
N PHE A 141 -15.40 11.93 -6.49
CA PHE A 141 -16.55 11.13 -6.90
C PHE A 141 -16.46 9.65 -6.47
N LYS A 142 -15.43 9.25 -5.70
CA LYS A 142 -15.23 7.84 -5.28
C LYS A 142 -16.38 7.29 -4.44
N ASP A 143 -17.01 8.14 -3.64
CA ASP A 143 -18.09 7.77 -2.70
C ASP A 143 -19.49 8.04 -3.28
N GLY A 144 -19.59 8.29 -4.59
CA GLY A 144 -20.83 8.55 -5.31
C GLY A 144 -21.00 10.00 -5.75
N PHE A 145 -21.98 10.21 -6.64
CA PHE A 145 -22.16 11.48 -7.35
C PHE A 145 -22.52 12.66 -6.43
N VAL A 146 -23.48 12.46 -5.52
CA VAL A 146 -23.92 13.51 -4.58
C VAL A 146 -22.78 13.93 -3.66
N GLN A 147 -22.03 12.97 -3.11
CA GLN A 147 -20.89 13.25 -2.26
C GLN A 147 -19.77 13.94 -3.04
N GLY A 148 -19.55 13.56 -4.30
CA GLY A 148 -18.61 14.22 -5.20
C GLY A 148 -18.91 15.69 -5.43
N ILE A 149 -20.17 16.06 -5.67
CA ILE A 149 -20.57 17.46 -5.79
C ILE A 149 -20.31 18.22 -4.48
N LYS A 150 -20.67 17.64 -3.32
CA LYS A 150 -20.42 18.27 -2.01
C LYS A 150 -18.92 18.50 -1.79
N ASN A 151 -18.08 17.50 -2.06
CA ASN A 151 -16.64 17.58 -1.93
C ASN A 151 -16.05 18.66 -2.87
N ALA A 152 -16.50 18.71 -4.13
CA ALA A 152 -16.06 19.70 -5.11
C ALA A 152 -16.43 21.14 -4.71
N LEU A 153 -17.66 21.36 -4.23
CA LEU A 153 -18.10 22.66 -3.73
C LEU A 153 -17.31 23.09 -2.48
N GLY A 154 -17.08 22.16 -1.54
CA GLY A 154 -16.29 22.43 -0.34
C GLY A 154 -14.83 22.82 -0.64
N MET A 155 -14.26 22.31 -1.74
CA MET A 155 -12.89 22.58 -2.17
C MET A 155 -12.79 23.67 -3.26
N GLN A 156 -13.90 24.33 -3.61
CA GLN A 156 -13.96 25.31 -4.69
C GLN A 156 -12.99 26.48 -4.50
N SER A 157 -12.83 26.97 -3.27
CA SER A 157 -11.91 28.08 -2.95
C SER A 157 -10.45 27.72 -3.24
N ILE A 158 -10.04 26.50 -2.87
CA ILE A 158 -8.71 25.94 -3.16
C ILE A 158 -8.54 25.74 -4.66
N GLY A 159 -9.54 25.15 -5.33
CA GLY A 159 -9.53 24.95 -6.78
C GLY A 159 -9.36 26.26 -7.55
N LEU A 160 -10.11 27.31 -7.19
CA LEU A 160 -9.94 28.66 -7.79
C LEU A 160 -8.56 29.24 -7.49
N GLY A 161 -8.04 29.06 -6.28
CA GLY A 161 -6.70 29.51 -5.90
C GLY A 161 -5.61 28.86 -6.75
N LEU A 162 -5.69 27.53 -6.96
CA LEU A 162 -4.75 26.78 -7.79
C LEU A 162 -4.86 27.17 -9.27
N MET A 163 -6.07 27.40 -9.79
CA MET A 163 -6.27 27.91 -11.15
C MET A 163 -5.66 29.30 -11.33
N LYS A 164 -5.90 30.23 -10.39
CA LYS A 164 -5.30 31.57 -10.41
C LYS A 164 -3.77 31.52 -10.35
N ALA A 165 -3.21 30.60 -9.57
CA ALA A 165 -1.79 30.35 -9.49
C ALA A 165 -1.22 29.59 -10.70
N LYS A 166 -2.04 29.25 -11.70
CA LYS A 166 -1.69 28.42 -12.87
C LYS A 166 -1.11 27.05 -12.49
N ARG A 167 -1.48 26.55 -11.31
CA ARG A 167 -1.10 25.22 -10.79
C ARG A 167 -2.12 24.14 -11.12
N LEU A 168 -3.32 24.52 -11.54
CA LEU A 168 -4.35 23.62 -12.03
C LEU A 168 -4.82 24.09 -13.40
N ASN A 169 -4.73 23.22 -14.41
CA ASN A 169 -5.14 23.53 -15.78
C ASN A 169 -6.43 22.77 -16.14
N PRO A 170 -7.58 23.46 -16.26
CA PRO A 170 -8.86 22.84 -16.62
C PRO A 170 -8.86 22.06 -17.94
N MET A 171 -7.99 22.45 -18.88
CA MET A 171 -7.88 21.80 -20.20
C MET A 171 -7.27 20.39 -20.11
N GLU A 172 -6.67 20.01 -18.97
CA GLU A 172 -6.13 18.67 -18.77
C GLU A 172 -7.19 17.56 -18.78
N ILE A 173 -8.47 17.89 -18.57
CA ILE A 173 -9.59 16.94 -18.75
C ILE A 173 -9.63 16.39 -20.18
N LEU A 174 -9.32 17.22 -21.18
CA LEU A 174 -9.40 16.87 -22.60
C LEU A 174 -8.07 16.37 -23.16
N GLY A 175 -6.95 16.67 -22.49
CA GLY A 175 -5.63 16.36 -23.04
C GLY A 175 -4.49 16.71 -22.09
N GLY A 176 -4.41 16.05 -20.94
CA GLY A 176 -3.26 16.22 -20.03
C GLY A 176 -1.93 15.68 -20.58
N HIS A 177 -0.84 16.17 -19.99
CA HIS A 177 0.54 15.80 -20.32
C HIS A 177 0.82 14.31 -20.10
N GLY A 178 1.68 13.73 -20.93
CA GLY A 178 2.11 12.34 -20.85
C GLY A 178 3.57 12.15 -21.25
N VAL A 179 4.08 10.93 -21.13
CA VAL A 179 5.39 10.55 -21.65
C VAL A 179 5.34 10.46 -23.19
N LYS A 180 6.51 10.64 -23.83
CA LYS A 180 6.63 10.63 -25.30
C LYS A 180 6.27 9.26 -25.90
N ASP A 181 6.74 8.18 -25.27
CA ASP A 181 6.48 6.81 -25.70
C ASP A 181 5.55 6.10 -24.71
N GLN A 182 4.24 6.24 -24.95
CA GLN A 182 3.22 5.58 -24.14
C GLN A 182 3.20 4.06 -24.39
N SER A 183 3.43 3.63 -25.63
CA SER A 183 3.49 2.22 -26.01
C SER A 183 4.60 1.47 -25.28
N GLY A 184 5.81 2.02 -25.29
CA GLY A 184 6.96 1.46 -24.56
C GLY A 184 6.73 1.46 -23.06
N LEU A 185 6.11 2.50 -22.50
CA LEU A 185 5.70 2.50 -21.08
C LEU A 185 4.77 1.33 -20.76
N GLN A 186 3.71 1.12 -21.56
CA GLN A 186 2.79 0.00 -21.33
C GLN A 186 3.51 -1.35 -21.43
N ALA A 187 4.39 -1.51 -22.42
CA ALA A 187 5.19 -2.72 -22.57
C ALA A 187 6.11 -2.97 -21.35
N MET A 188 6.77 -1.92 -20.84
CA MET A 188 7.60 -2.00 -19.64
C MET A 188 6.79 -2.38 -18.40
N ILE A 189 5.63 -1.75 -18.18
CA ILE A 189 4.74 -2.06 -17.05
C ILE A 189 4.23 -3.50 -17.14
N ALA A 190 3.78 -3.93 -18.33
CA ALA A 190 3.32 -5.29 -18.56
C ALA A 190 4.43 -6.31 -18.26
N LYS A 191 5.66 -6.05 -18.74
CA LYS A 191 6.80 -6.92 -18.47
C LYS A 191 7.21 -6.94 -17.00
N ALA A 192 7.20 -5.78 -16.33
CA ALA A 192 7.47 -5.69 -14.90
C ALA A 192 6.46 -6.51 -14.09
N ARG A 193 5.17 -6.40 -14.43
CA ARG A 193 4.11 -7.19 -13.80
C ARG A 193 4.29 -8.69 -14.01
N GLU A 194 4.61 -9.12 -15.23
CA GLU A 194 4.92 -10.53 -15.53
C GLU A 194 6.08 -11.06 -14.67
N ILE A 195 7.16 -10.27 -14.54
CA ILE A 195 8.33 -10.65 -13.73
C ILE A 195 7.96 -10.74 -12.24
N GLU A 196 7.20 -9.77 -11.72
CA GLU A 196 6.73 -9.79 -10.33
C GLU A 196 5.80 -10.97 -10.06
N ASP A 197 4.84 -11.22 -10.96
CA ASP A 197 3.85 -12.28 -10.82
C ASP A 197 4.54 -13.65 -10.82
N ARG A 198 5.57 -13.83 -11.66
CA ARG A 198 6.42 -15.02 -11.66
C ARG A 198 7.21 -15.18 -10.36
N LYS A 199 7.85 -14.11 -9.88
CA LYS A 199 8.63 -14.15 -8.63
C LYS A 199 7.77 -14.47 -7.41
N LYS A 200 6.57 -13.89 -7.34
CA LYS A 200 5.64 -14.01 -6.20
C LYS A 200 4.62 -15.14 -6.37
N GLY A 201 4.76 -16.00 -7.40
CA GLY A 201 3.93 -17.20 -7.59
C GLY A 201 2.47 -16.92 -7.94
N PHE A 202 2.17 -15.76 -8.53
CA PHE A 202 0.84 -15.40 -9.00
C PHE A 202 0.60 -15.76 -10.48
N SER A 203 1.64 -16.01 -11.26
CA SER A 203 1.53 -16.63 -12.58
C SER A 203 1.59 -18.16 -12.46
N LYS A 204 0.73 -18.87 -13.19
CA LYS A 204 0.88 -20.31 -13.42
C LYS A 204 2.09 -20.60 -14.31
#